data_AF-A0A3D0LX36-F1
#
_entry.id   AF-A0A3D0LX36-F1
#
_cell.length_a   1.000
_cell.length_b   1.000
_cell.length_c   1.000
_cell.angle_alpha   90.00
_cell.angle_beta   90.00
_cell.angle_gamma   90.00
#
_symmetry.space_group_name_H-M   'P 1'
#
loop_
_entity.id
_entity.type
_entity.pdbx_description
1 polymer ?
#
loop_
_entity_poly.entity_id
_entity_poly.type
_entity_poly.pdbx_seq_one_letter_code
_entity_poly.pdbx_strand_id
1 'polypeptide(L)' 'REYTVLCMIGAGKPVSQIARDLTLSVKTVSTYRNRILQKLNMKNTAELTHYAIRHRLSE' A
#
# COMPACT_ATOMS: atom_id res chain seq x y z
N ARG A 1 6.01 -0.50 8.91
CA ARG A 1 6.43 -0.94 7.56
C ARG A 1 5.22 -1.22 6.66
N GLU A 2 4.28 -2.11 7.03
CA GLU A 2 3.03 -2.31 6.25
C GLU A 2 2.19 -1.03 6.12
N TYR A 3 2.09 -0.25 7.20
CA TYR A 3 1.39 1.03 7.20
C TYR A 3 2.02 2.06 6.27
N THR A 4 3.36 2.09 6.17
CA THR A 4 4.08 2.97 5.25
C THR A 4 3.80 2.60 3.79
N VAL A 5 3.75 1.30 3.49
CA VAL A 5 3.35 0.78 2.18
C VAL A 5 1.90 1.16 1.87
N LEU A 6 0.98 0.99 2.82
CA LEU A 6 -0.42 1.42 2.69
C LEU A 6 -0.51 2.92 2.37
N CYS A 7 0.17 3.76 3.14
CA CYS A 7 0.19 5.21 2.99
C CYS A 7 0.69 5.61 1.59
N MET A 8 1.80 5.03 1.13
CA MET A 8 2.33 5.32 -0.20
C MET A 8 1.44 4.79 -1.35
N ILE A 9 0.84 3.61 -1.21
CA ILE A 9 -0.15 3.11 -2.20
C ILE A 9 -1.38 4.03 -2.22
N GLY A 10 -1.76 4.55 -1.06
CA GLY A 10 -2.83 5.53 -0.91
C GLY A 10 -2.57 6.86 -1.57
N ALA A 11 -1.33 7.33 -1.50
CA ALA A 11 -0.85 8.50 -2.24
C ALA A 11 -0.73 8.27 -3.75
N GLY A 12 -1.11 7.09 -4.26
CA GLY A 12 -1.04 6.75 -5.68
C GLY A 12 0.34 6.32 -6.16
N LYS A 13 1.31 6.08 -5.26
CA LYS A 13 2.63 5.59 -5.68
C LYS A 13 2.56 4.12 -6.13
N PRO A 14 3.22 3.75 -7.23
CA PRO A 14 3.29 2.37 -7.67
C PRO A 14 4.18 1.54 -6.74
N VAL A 15 3.85 0.26 -6.57
CA VAL A 15 4.60 -0.68 -5.70
C VAL A 15 6.10 -0.77 -6.02
N SER A 16 6.49 -0.53 -7.28
CA SER A 16 7.90 -0.49 -7.68
C SER A 16 8.64 0.75 -7.14
N GLN A 17 7.97 1.91 -7.04
CA GLN A 17 8.57 3.07 -6.38
C GLN A 17 8.65 2.85 -4.88
N ILE A 18 7.60 2.31 -4.28
CA ILE A 18 7.54 2.00 -2.84
C ILE A 18 8.65 1.03 -2.43
N ALA A 19 8.87 0.01 -3.25
CA ALA A 19 9.98 -0.93 -3.12
C ALA A 19 11.32 -0.21 -3.13
N ARG A 20 11.51 0.72 -4.06
CA ARG A 20 12.75 1.48 -4.22
C ARG A 20 12.97 2.48 -3.07
N ASP A 21 11.92 3.13 -2.60
CA ASP A 21 11.90 4.08 -1.48
C ASP A 21 12.22 3.39 -0.15
N LEU A 22 11.62 2.21 0.09
CA LEU A 22 11.87 1.40 1.28
C LEU A 22 13.12 0.52 1.19
N THR A 23 13.84 0.54 0.07
CA THR A 23 14.97 -0.37 -0.21
C THR A 23 14.58 -1.86 -0.02
N LEU A 24 13.39 -2.22 -0.50
CA LEU A 24 12.81 -3.56 -0.42
C LEU A 24 12.57 -4.13 -1.81
N SER A 25 12.53 -5.45 -1.93
CA SER A 25 12.10 -6.10 -3.17
C SER A 25 10.60 -5.90 -3.42
N VAL A 26 10.22 -5.72 -4.69
CA VAL A 26 8.81 -5.64 -5.13
C VAL A 26 8.01 -6.85 -4.65
N LYS A 27 8.63 -8.04 -4.58
CA LYS A 27 8.04 -9.26 -4.02
C LYS A 27 7.61 -9.07 -2.55
N THR A 28 8.46 -8.45 -1.73
CA THR A 28 8.19 -8.16 -0.33
C THR A 28 7.04 -7.15 -0.19
N VAL A 29 7.02 -6.12 -1.02
CA VAL A 29 5.91 -5.15 -1.08
C VAL A 29 4.60 -5.83 -1.50
N SER A 30 4.64 -6.78 -2.44
CA SER A 30 3.47 -7.60 -2.81
C SER A 30 2.97 -8.45 -1.65
N THR A 31 3.86 -9.07 -0.87
CA THR A 31 3.47 -9.82 0.35
C THR A 31 2.82 -8.89 1.37
N TYR A 32 3.39 -7.72 1.62
CA TYR A 32 2.79 -6.73 2.52
C TYR A 32 1.44 -6.24 2.02
N ARG A 33 1.31 -5.93 0.73
CA ARG A 33 0.02 -5.57 0.12
C ARG A 33 -1.04 -6.64 0.38
N ASN A 34 -0.72 -7.91 0.15
CA ASN A 34 -1.69 -8.99 0.37
C ASN A 34 -2.10 -9.09 1.85
N ARG A 35 -1.15 -8.96 2.77
CA ARG A 35 -1.45 -8.92 4.21
C ARG A 35 -2.32 -7.72 4.59
N ILE A 36 -2.02 -6.54 4.06
CA ILE A 36 -2.77 -5.31 4.30
C ILE A 36 -4.21 -5.46 3.76
N LEU A 37 -4.37 -5.96 2.54
CA LEU A 37 -5.68 -6.25 1.94
C LEU A 37 -6.49 -7.23 2.80
N GLN A 38 -5.87 -8.31 3.27
CA GLN A 38 -6.50 -9.26 4.19
C GLN A 38 -6.90 -8.62 5.52
N LYS A 39 -6.02 -7.80 6.12
CA LYS A 39 -6.28 -7.11 7.40
C LYS A 39 -7.41 -6.09 7.30
N LEU A 40 -7.50 -5.38 6.19
CA LEU A 40 -8.52 -4.35 5.92
C LEU A 40 -9.75 -4.92 5.21
N ASN A 41 -9.79 -6.23 4.97
CA ASN A 41 -10.83 -6.93 4.24
C ASN A 41 -11.11 -6.36 2.83
N MET A 42 -10.07 -5.83 2.19
CA MET A 42 -10.13 -5.27 0.83
C MET A 42 -9.65 -6.29 -0.19
N LYS A 43 -10.22 -6.29 -1.39
CA LYS A 43 -9.86 -7.25 -2.45
C LYS A 43 -8.95 -6.61 -3.49
N ASN A 44 -9.13 -5.32 -3.76
CA ASN A 44 -8.42 -4.63 -4.84
C ASN A 44 -7.56 -3.46 -4.38
N THR A 45 -6.50 -3.16 -5.16
CA THR A 45 -5.71 -1.94 -5.00
C THR A 45 -6.58 -0.69 -5.11
N ALA A 46 -7.59 -0.73 -5.97
CA ALA A 46 -8.54 0.38 -6.12
C ALA A 46 -9.25 0.67 -4.79
N GLU A 47 -9.74 -0.36 -4.09
CA GLU A 47 -10.34 -0.21 -2.76
C GLU A 47 -9.32 0.27 -1.74
N LEU A 48 -8.09 -0.23 -1.81
CA LEU A 48 -7.00 0.19 -0.93
C LEU A 48 -6.65 1.68 -1.10
N THR A 49 -6.53 2.14 -2.35
CA THR A 49 -6.29 3.54 -2.70
C THR A 49 -7.47 4.40 -2.28
N HIS A 50 -8.70 3.96 -2.56
CA HIS A 50 -9.91 4.67 -2.16
C HIS A 50 -10.06 4.77 -0.64
N TYR A 51 -9.65 3.73 0.09
CA TYR A 51 -9.61 3.71 1.54
C TYR A 51 -8.57 4.68 2.08
N ALA A 52 -7.37 4.70 1.51
CA ALA A 52 -6.32 5.57 1.98
C ALA A 52 -6.61 7.06 1.71
N ILE A 53 -7.25 7.37 0.58
CA ILE A 53 -7.80 8.70 0.31
C ILE A 53 -8.90 9.04 1.32
N ARG A 54 -9.84 8.11 1.58
CA ARG A 54 -10.94 8.32 2.54
C ARG A 54 -10.44 8.53 3.98
N HIS A 55 -9.36 7.87 4.36
CA HIS A 55 -8.75 7.98 5.68
C HIS A 55 -7.74 9.14 5.81
N ARG A 56 -7.60 10.02 4.80
CA ARG A 56 -6.63 11.13 4.79
C ARG A 56 -5.21 10.67 5.18
N LEU A 57 -4.83 9.47 4.72
CA LEU A 57 -3.48 8.93 4.94
C LEU A 57 -2.42 9.62 4.06
N SER A 58 -2.81 10.66 3.33
CA SER A 58 -2.02 11.34 2.29
C SER A 58 -1.80 12.83 2.57
N GLU A 59 -1.99 13.28 3.82
CA GLU A 59 -1.63 14.63 4.30
C GLU A 59 -0.36 14.61 5.15
#